data_AF-A0A973AYS2-F1
#
_entry.id   AF-A0A973AYS2-F1
#
_cell.length_a   1.000
_cell.length_b   1.000
_cell.length_c   1.000
_cell.angle_alpha   90.00
_cell.angle_beta   90.00
_cell.angle_gamma   90.00
#
_symmetry.space_group_name_H-M   'P 1'
#
loop_
_entity.id
_entity.type
_entity.pdbx_description
1 polymer ?
#
loop_
_entity_poly.entity_id
_entity_poly.type
_entity_poly.pdbx_seq_one_letter_code
_entity_poly.pdbx_strand_id
1 'polypeptide(L)'
;MTVIDLPVRPSAGLQVGGMLIDPPVVLAPMAGITNRAYRRLCREAGAGLYVSEMVTSRALVERNAETMDMVSFAPDENPRSVQLYG
;
A
#
# COMPACT_ATOMS: atom_id res chain seq x y z
N MET A 1 -0.77 7.13 -34.70
CA MET A 1 -1.03 7.11 -33.24
C MET A 1 0.14 7.80 -32.59
N THR A 2 0.08 9.13 -32.45
CA THR A 2 1.20 9.91 -31.93
C THR A 2 1.20 9.79 -30.42
N VAL A 3 2.18 9.08 -29.88
CA VAL A 3 2.43 9.05 -28.43
C VAL A 3 2.89 10.45 -28.06
N ILE A 4 2.12 11.16 -27.24
CA ILE A 4 2.54 12.44 -26.71
C ILE A 4 3.55 12.12 -25.60
N ASP A 5 4.85 12.21 -25.89
CA ASP A 5 5.91 12.21 -24.88
C ASP A 5 5.82 13.53 -24.10
N LEU A 6 4.90 13.58 -23.12
CA LEU A 6 4.95 14.62 -22.11
C LEU A 6 6.17 14.34 -21.23
N PRO A 7 7.07 15.32 -21.01
CA PRO A 7 8.18 15.11 -20.09
C PRO A 7 7.64 14.81 -18.69
N VAL A 8 7.87 13.58 -18.21
CA VAL A 8 7.61 13.21 -16.81
C VAL A 8 8.58 14.02 -15.97
N ARG A 9 8.07 15.06 -15.31
CA ARG A 9 8.86 15.79 -14.32
C ARG A 9 9.09 14.83 -13.15
N PRO A 10 10.32 14.66 -12.65
CA PRO A 10 10.51 13.96 -11.39
C PRO A 10 9.75 14.73 -10.32
N SER A 11 8.65 14.14 -9.86
CA SER A 11 7.92 14.66 -8.71
C SER A 11 8.78 14.45 -7.48
N ALA A 12 8.93 15.49 -6.65
CA ALA A 12 9.51 15.32 -5.32
C ALA A 12 8.78 14.18 -4.57
N GLY A 13 9.51 13.42 -3.74
CA GLY A 13 8.93 12.34 -2.94
C GLY A 13 7.74 12.83 -2.09
N LEU A 14 6.82 11.93 -1.77
CA LEU A 14 5.61 12.23 -1.02
C LEU A 14 5.92 12.20 0.48
N GLN A 15 5.71 13.30 1.18
CA GLN A 15 5.90 13.37 2.63
C GLN A 15 4.60 13.00 3.37
N VAL A 16 4.64 11.98 4.23
CA VAL A 16 3.53 11.57 5.10
C VAL A 16 4.03 11.57 6.55
N GLY A 17 3.69 12.64 7.29
CA GLY A 17 4.27 12.86 8.62
C GLY A 17 5.81 12.87 8.54
N GLY A 18 6.46 12.07 9.38
CA GLY A 18 7.92 11.91 9.38
C GLY A 18 8.49 10.98 8.29
N MET A 19 7.66 10.42 7.40
CA MET A 19 8.07 9.45 6.39
C MET A 19 8.15 10.10 5.00
N LEU A 20 9.27 9.88 4.30
CA LEU A 20 9.42 10.18 2.88
C LEU A 20 9.07 8.91 2.08
N ILE A 21 8.12 9.04 1.16
CA ILE A 21 7.71 7.99 0.23
C ILE A 21 8.30 8.32 -1.15
N ASP A 22 9.25 7.49 -1.59
CA ASP A 22 9.95 7.64 -2.85
C ASP A 22 10.04 6.27 -3.57
N PRO A 23 9.49 6.12 -4.79
CA PRO A 23 8.78 7.14 -5.58
C PRO A 23 7.44 7.55 -4.94
N PRO A 24 6.86 8.72 -5.28
CA PRO A 24 5.58 9.17 -4.73
C PRO A 24 4.38 8.44 -5.35
N VAL A 25 4.45 7.11 -5.36
CA VAL A 25 3.44 6.19 -5.88
C VAL A 25 2.95 5.33 -4.73
N VAL A 26 1.64 5.35 -4.53
CA VAL A 26 0.97 4.55 -3.50
C VAL A 26 0.13 3.50 -4.19
N LEU A 27 0.33 2.23 -3.85
CA LEU A 27 -0.54 1.15 -4.28
C LEU A 27 -1.89 1.30 -3.60
N ALA A 28 -2.94 1.46 -4.40
CA ALA A 28 -4.29 1.60 -3.91
C ALA A 28 -4.76 0.32 -3.20
N PRO A 29 -5.44 0.43 -2.05
CA PRO A 29 -6.04 -0.69 -1.35
C PRO A 29 -7.20 -1.27 -2.16
N MET A 30 -7.20 -2.59 -2.35
CA MET A 30 -8.19 -3.31 -3.15
C MET A 30 -8.52 -4.64 -2.47
N ALA A 31 -9.74 -4.79 -1.97
CA ALA A 31 -10.20 -6.01 -1.31
C ALA A 31 -10.06 -7.23 -2.24
N GLY A 32 -9.52 -8.33 -1.70
CA GLY A 32 -9.20 -9.55 -2.42
C GLY A 32 -7.95 -9.48 -3.32
N ILE A 33 -7.31 -8.30 -3.44
CA ILE A 33 -6.16 -8.09 -4.34
C ILE A 33 -4.90 -7.71 -3.56
N THR A 34 -4.95 -6.68 -2.71
CA THR A 34 -3.76 -6.15 -2.00
C THR A 34 -3.34 -6.96 -0.79
N ASN A 35 -3.31 -8.29 -0.95
CA ASN A 35 -2.77 -9.23 0.03
C ASN A 35 -1.23 -9.15 0.10
N ARG A 36 -0.63 -9.87 1.06
CA ARG A 36 0.82 -9.86 1.31
C ARG A 36 1.65 -10.22 0.07
N ALA A 37 1.25 -11.24 -0.69
CA ALA A 37 1.99 -11.69 -1.86
C ALA A 37 1.97 -10.63 -2.98
N TYR A 38 0.82 -10.02 -3.22
CA TYR A 38 0.69 -8.96 -4.22
C TYR A 38 1.51 -7.72 -3.85
N ARG A 39 1.44 -7.28 -2.58
CA ARG A 39 2.24 -6.14 -2.10
C ARG A 39 3.74 -6.39 -2.25
N ARG A 40 4.20 -7.63 -2.02
CA ARG A 40 5.60 -8.00 -2.24
C ARG A 40 6.02 -7.84 -3.70
N LEU A 41 5.21 -8.33 -4.64
CA LEU A 41 5.48 -8.17 -6.07
C LEU A 41 5.53 -6.69 -6.49
N CYS A 42 4.59 -5.88 -6.02
CA CYS A 42 4.59 -4.45 -6.31
C CYS A 42 5.82 -3.72 -5.74
N ARG A 43 6.37 -4.22 -4.62
CA ARG A 43 7.63 -3.73 -4.03
C ARG A 43 8.86 -4.09 -4.83
N GLU A 44 8.91 -5.29 -5.37
CA GLU A 44 9.95 -5.67 -6.33
C GLU A 44 9.89 -4.82 -7.61
N ALA A 45 8.70 -4.27 -7.94
CA ALA A 45 8.50 -3.34 -9.06
C ALA A 45 8.74 -1.85 -8.74
N GLY A 46 9.08 -1.49 -7.49
CA GLY A 46 9.51 -0.13 -7.13
C GLY A 46 8.41 0.88 -6.82
N ALA A 47 7.23 0.49 -6.33
CA ALA A 47 6.29 1.47 -5.75
C ALA A 47 6.82 2.05 -4.40
N GLY A 48 6.32 3.21 -3.99
CA GLY A 48 6.76 3.87 -2.77
C GLY A 48 6.08 3.36 -1.50
N LEU A 49 4.75 3.31 -1.51
CA LEU A 49 3.94 2.88 -0.36
C LEU A 49 2.90 1.85 -0.77
N TYR A 50 2.65 0.87 0.09
CA TYR A 50 1.67 -0.20 -0.13
C TYR A 50 0.66 -0.21 0.99
N VAL A 51 -0.62 -0.29 0.64
CA VAL A 51 -1.73 -0.38 1.58
C VAL A 51 -2.28 -1.80 1.59
N SER A 52 -2.55 -2.33 2.78
CA SER A 52 -3.26 -3.61 2.92
C SER A 52 -4.67 -3.51 2.32
N GLU A 53 -5.36 -4.65 2.27
CA GLU A 53 -6.79 -4.68 2.02
C GLU A 53 -7.56 -3.79 3.02
N MET A 54 -8.77 -3.41 2.61
CA MET A 54 -9.71 -2.68 3.46
C MET A 54 -10.20 -3.57 4.59
N VAL A 55 -10.00 -3.14 5.84
CA VAL A 55 -10.46 -3.88 7.02
C VAL A 55 -11.41 -3.07 7.86
N THR A 56 -12.44 -3.72 8.43
CA THR A 56 -13.35 -3.03 9.34
C THR A 56 -12.66 -2.80 10.69
N SER A 57 -12.86 -1.62 11.26
CA SER A 57 -12.38 -1.26 12.60
C SER A 57 -12.97 -2.20 13.65
N ARG A 58 -14.23 -2.60 13.49
CA ARG A 58 -14.92 -3.54 14.40
C ARG A 58 -14.29 -4.93 14.38
N ALA A 59 -14.10 -5.53 13.20
CA ALA A 59 -13.51 -6.86 13.10
C ALA A 59 -12.05 -6.90 13.59
N LEU A 60 -11.33 -5.78 13.46
CA LEU A 60 -9.99 -5.63 14.02
C LEU A 60 -10.01 -5.62 15.56
N VAL A 61 -10.93 -4.87 16.17
CA VAL A 61 -11.12 -4.84 17.63
C VAL A 61 -11.57 -6.20 18.16
N GLU A 62 -12.48 -6.88 17.45
CA GLU A 62 -12.96 -8.22 17.77
C GLU A 62 -11.94 -9.33 17.47
N ARG A 63 -10.79 -8.98 16.87
CA ARG A 63 -9.71 -9.90 16.50
C ARG A 63 -10.18 -11.06 15.62
N ASN A 64 -11.09 -10.77 14.71
CA ASN A 64 -11.54 -11.73 13.70
C ASN A 64 -10.33 -12.32 12.96
N ALA A 65 -10.28 -13.64 12.80
CA ALA A 65 -9.11 -14.35 12.27
C ALA A 65 -8.71 -13.89 10.86
N GLU A 66 -9.69 -13.69 9.97
CA GLU A 66 -9.46 -13.21 8.60
C GLU A 66 -8.93 -11.77 8.62
N THR A 67 -9.48 -10.92 9.49
CA THR A 67 -8.99 -9.54 9.66
C THR A 67 -7.57 -9.49 10.17
N MET A 68 -7.22 -10.35 11.13
CA MET A 68 -5.85 -10.45 11.65
C MET A 68 -4.86 -10.92 10.57
N ASP A 69 -5.30 -11.77 9.64
CA ASP A 69 -4.49 -12.20 8.50
C ASP A 69 -4.32 -11.07 7.46
N MET A 70 -5.40 -10.34 7.14
CA MET A 70 -5.37 -9.20 6.22
C MET A 70 -4.41 -8.09 6.67
N VAL A 71 -4.35 -7.80 7.98
CA VAL A 71 -3.43 -6.81 8.57
C VAL A 71 -2.06 -7.38 8.92
N SER A 72 -1.75 -8.60 8.47
CA SER A 72 -0.45 -9.20 8.68
C SER A 72 0.57 -8.71 7.63
N PHE A 73 1.80 -8.50 8.09
CA PHE A 73 2.89 -7.96 7.27
C PHE A 73 4.10 -8.90 7.26
N ALA A 74 4.81 -8.96 6.14
CA ALA A 74 6.12 -9.58 6.07
C ALA A 74 7.16 -8.78 6.90
N PRO A 75 8.24 -9.42 7.37
CA PRO A 75 9.26 -8.73 8.17
C PRO A 75 9.89 -7.52 7.47
N ASP A 76 9.96 -7.56 6.15
CA ASP A 76 10.58 -6.55 5.28
C ASP A 76 9.57 -5.55 4.68
N GLU A 77 8.30 -5.60 5.10
CA GLU A 77 7.32 -4.54 4.82
C GLU A 77 7.56 -3.37 5.78
N ASN A 78 8.20 -2.32 5.26
CA ASN A 78 8.37 -1.02 5.91
C ASN A 78 8.38 0.09 4.84
N PRO A 79 7.54 1.13 4.96
CA PRO A 79 6.49 1.33 5.96
C PRO A 79 5.33 0.33 5.82
N ARG A 80 4.64 0.06 6.94
CA ARG A 80 3.41 -0.76 6.98
C ARG A 80 2.21 0.17 6.98
N SER A 81 1.22 -0.10 6.14
CA SER A 81 0.00 0.69 6.13
C SER A 81 -1.24 -0.18 6.00
N VAL A 82 -2.28 0.21 6.73
CA VAL A 82 -3.57 -0.48 6.82
C VAL A 82 -4.67 0.53 6.49
N GLN A 83 -5.62 0.16 5.65
CA GLN A 83 -6.83 0.95 5.47
C GLN A 83 -7.95 0.45 6.38
N LEU A 84 -8.32 1.29 7.35
CA LEU A 84 -9.48 1.05 8.19
C LEU A 84 -10.72 1.70 7.57
N TYR A 85 -11.86 1.02 7.68
CA TYR A 85 -13.19 1.61 7.53
C TYR A 85 -14.07 1.16 8.70
N GLY A 86 -15.14 1.87 9.01
CA GLY A 86 -15.96 1.58 10.18
C GLY A 86 -17.27 2.32 10.15
#